data_AF-A0A3B8KYN4-F1
#
_entry.id   AF-A0A3B8KYN4-F1
#
_cell.length_a   1.000
_cell.length_b   1.000
_cell.length_c   1.000
_cell.angle_alpha   90.00
_cell.angle_beta   90.00
_cell.angle_gamma   90.00
#
_symmetry.space_group_name_H-M   'P 1'
#
loop_
_entity.id
_entity.type
_entity.pdbx_description
1 polymer ?
#
loop_
_entity_poly.entity_id
_entity_poly.type
_entity_poly.pdbx_seq_one_letter_code
_entity_poly.pdbx_strand_id
1 'polypeptide(L)'
;AIGIHNFPEGLATFLAALQDPGLGIAIGVAIALHNIPEGISVSVPIYYATGSRMKAFVYSCLSGLAEPAGAFIAYGLILLFLGEGSLVPPQFMGAMFAGVAGIMVYISIDELIPTSQAYGKGHDSLLGLISGMAVMALSLLLMQ
;
A
#
# COMPACT_ATOMS: atom_id res chain seq x y z
N ALA A 1 9.94 -0.38 -6.99
CA ALA A 1 9.81 0.15 -5.62
C ALA A 1 8.48 0.84 -5.44
N ILE A 2 8.42 2.11 -5.05
CA ILE A 2 7.27 2.60 -4.29
C ILE A 2 5.96 2.55 -5.07
N GLY A 3 5.90 2.99 -6.34
CA GLY A 3 4.65 2.86 -7.12
C GLY A 3 4.17 1.42 -7.36
N ILE A 4 5.05 0.41 -7.26
CA ILE A 4 4.64 -1.02 -7.30
C ILE A 4 4.11 -1.47 -5.92
N HIS A 5 4.52 -0.81 -4.83
CA HIS A 5 4.04 -1.02 -3.46
C HIS A 5 2.62 -0.49 -3.25
N ASN A 6 2.29 0.69 -3.78
CA ASN A 6 0.95 1.28 -3.72
C ASN A 6 -0.10 0.44 -4.48
N PHE A 7 0.32 -0.37 -5.46
CA PHE A 7 -0.62 -1.15 -6.27
C PHE A 7 -1.39 -2.20 -5.45
N PRO A 8 -0.74 -3.10 -4.67
CA PRO A 8 -1.45 -4.01 -3.78
C PRO A 8 -2.27 -3.32 -2.68
N GLU A 9 -1.86 -2.13 -2.21
CA GLU A 9 -2.64 -1.36 -1.21
C GLU A 9 -3.99 -0.91 -1.77
N GLY A 10 -3.99 -0.42 -3.01
CA GLY A 10 -5.23 -0.11 -3.73
C GLY A 10 -6.15 -1.32 -3.89
N LEU A 11 -5.56 -2.48 -4.22
CA LEU A 11 -6.30 -3.74 -4.32
C LEU A 11 -6.91 -4.14 -2.97
N ALA A 12 -6.14 -4.09 -1.87
CA ALA A 12 -6.63 -4.39 -0.53
C ALA A 12 -7.75 -3.45 -0.09
N THR A 13 -7.59 -2.13 -0.31
CA THR A 13 -8.59 -1.12 0.07
C THR A 13 -9.92 -1.37 -0.63
N PHE A 14 -9.88 -1.66 -1.93
CA PHE A 14 -11.09 -1.95 -2.70
C PHE A 14 -11.77 -3.24 -2.24
N LEU A 15 -11.00 -4.33 -2.07
CA LEU A 15 -11.54 -5.61 -1.62
C LEU A 15 -12.14 -5.52 -0.21
N ALA A 16 -11.49 -4.78 0.68
CA ALA A 16 -11.98 -4.48 2.01
C ALA A 16 -13.33 -3.76 1.98
N ALA A 17 -13.43 -2.68 1.19
CA ALA A 17 -14.67 -1.92 1.05
C ALA A 17 -15.80 -2.72 0.38
N LEU A 18 -15.46 -3.65 -0.51
CA LEU A 18 -16.43 -4.54 -1.14
C LEU A 18 -16.98 -5.59 -0.17
N GLN A 19 -16.15 -6.08 0.76
CA GLN A 19 -16.56 -7.05 1.77
C GLN A 19 -17.43 -6.42 2.86
N ASP A 20 -17.00 -5.29 3.41
CA ASP A 20 -17.74 -4.52 4.40
C ASP A 20 -17.35 -3.04 4.29
N PRO A 21 -18.31 -2.13 4.03
CA PRO A 21 -18.00 -0.70 3.88
C PRO A 21 -17.37 -0.04 5.11
N GLY A 22 -17.71 -0.49 6.32
CA GLY A 22 -17.12 0.01 7.56
C GLY A 22 -15.65 -0.40 7.69
N LEU A 23 -15.34 -1.65 7.39
CA LEU A 23 -13.96 -2.16 7.29
C LEU A 23 -13.18 -1.45 6.18
N GLY A 24 -13.83 -1.15 5.04
CA GLY A 24 -13.27 -0.35 3.95
C GLY A 24 -12.87 1.05 4.38
N ILE A 25 -13.73 1.74 5.15
CA ILE A 25 -13.42 3.07 5.69
C ILE A 25 -12.23 2.99 6.66
N ALA A 26 -12.23 2.01 7.57
CA ALA A 26 -11.15 1.82 8.53
C ALA A 26 -9.80 1.57 7.83
N ILE A 27 -9.77 0.66 6.86
CA ILE A 27 -8.57 0.35 6.07
C ILE A 27 -8.15 1.55 5.21
N GLY A 28 -9.09 2.24 4.57
CA GLY A 28 -8.79 3.43 3.77
C GLY A 28 -8.12 4.54 4.57
N VAL A 29 -8.58 4.79 5.81
CA VAL A 29 -7.93 5.75 6.71
C VAL A 29 -6.55 5.26 7.16
N ALA A 30 -6.41 3.97 7.47
CA ALA A 30 -5.12 3.39 7.86
C ALA A 30 -4.07 3.52 6.73
N ILE A 31 -4.45 3.25 5.48
CA ILE A 31 -3.60 3.40 4.31
C ILE A 31 -3.31 4.88 4.03
N ALA A 32 -4.29 5.77 4.15
CA ALA A 32 -4.04 7.21 4.02
C ALA A 32 -2.97 7.72 5.01
N LEU A 33 -2.97 7.21 6.24
CA LEU A 33 -1.93 7.51 7.23
C LEU A 33 -0.58 6.89 6.88
N HIS A 34 -0.56 5.67 6.32
CA HIS A 34 0.65 5.01 5.81
C HIS A 34 1.32 5.80 4.67
N ASN A 35 0.50 6.39 3.80
CA ASN A 35 0.96 7.08 2.60
C ASN A 35 1.59 8.45 2.88
N ILE A 36 1.40 9.02 4.07
CA ILE A 36 2.07 10.26 4.47
C ILE A 36 3.59 10.03 4.63
N PRO A 37 4.07 9.12 5.51
CA PRO A 37 5.47 8.73 5.57
C PRO A 37 6.02 8.25 4.21
N GLU A 38 5.24 7.47 3.47
CA GLU A 38 5.67 6.95 2.17
C GLU A 38 5.89 8.08 1.15
N GLY A 39 4.95 9.02 1.02
CA GLY A 39 5.08 10.16 0.12
C GLY A 39 6.28 11.04 0.46
N ILE A 40 6.61 11.17 1.75
CA ILE A 40 7.85 11.84 2.19
C ILE A 40 9.08 11.04 1.72
N SER A 41 9.05 9.71 1.86
CA SER A 41 10.14 8.81 1.44
C SER A 41 10.39 8.83 -0.08
N VAL A 42 9.36 9.08 -0.90
CA VAL A 42 9.50 9.30 -2.35
C VAL A 42 9.99 10.71 -2.67
N SER A 43 9.37 11.71 -2.05
CA SER A 43 9.58 13.12 -2.41
C SER A 43 10.96 13.63 -2.02
N VAL A 44 11.46 13.26 -0.83
CA VAL A 44 12.71 13.79 -0.28
C VAL A 44 13.93 13.42 -1.14
N PRO A 45 14.17 12.14 -1.50
CA PRO A 45 15.30 11.77 -2.36
C PRO A 45 15.23 12.44 -3.74
N ILE A 46 14.03 12.53 -4.33
CA ILE A 46 13.85 13.18 -5.64
C ILE A 46 14.17 14.68 -5.57
N TYR A 47 13.77 15.34 -4.48
CA TYR A 47 14.14 16.74 -4.26
C TYR A 47 15.66 16.90 -4.14
N TYR A 48 16.34 16.07 -3.36
CA TYR A 48 17.80 16.13 -3.21
C TYR A 48 18.55 15.79 -4.51
N ALA A 49 18.00 14.92 -5.36
CA ALA A 49 18.59 14.57 -6.64
C ALA A 49 18.34 15.62 -7.74
N THR A 50 17.21 16.33 -7.71
CA THR A 50 16.76 17.19 -8.82
C THR A 50 16.71 18.68 -8.50
N GLY A 51 16.74 19.07 -7.23
CA GLY A 51 16.55 20.45 -6.76
C GLY A 51 15.14 21.01 -6.96
N SER A 52 14.18 20.23 -7.49
CA SER A 52 12.85 20.72 -7.86
C SER A 52 11.76 20.13 -6.97
N ARG A 53 11.10 21.01 -6.19
CA ARG A 53 9.93 20.63 -5.36
C ARG A 53 8.77 20.14 -6.21
N MET A 54 8.56 20.73 -7.39
CA MET A 54 7.48 20.32 -8.28
C MET A 54 7.71 18.91 -8.83
N LYS A 55 8.95 18.57 -9.21
CA LYS A 55 9.26 17.20 -9.64
C LYS A 55 9.01 16.22 -8.50
N ALA A 56 9.52 16.49 -7.31
CA ALA A 56 9.30 15.63 -6.13
C ALA A 56 7.81 15.38 -5.87
N PHE A 57 6.99 16.44 -5.89
CA PHE A 57 5.54 16.33 -5.73
C PHE A 57 4.89 15.50 -6.84
N VAL A 58 5.20 15.78 -8.12
CA VAL A 58 4.62 15.06 -9.25
C VAL A 58 4.96 13.57 -9.20
N TYR A 59 6.22 13.20 -8.95
CA TYR A 59 6.61 11.80 -8.86
C TYR A 59 5.94 11.09 -7.67
N SER A 60 5.82 11.75 -6.52
CA SER A 60 5.09 11.19 -5.38
C SER A 60 3.60 11.00 -5.69
N CYS A 61 2.97 11.97 -6.37
CA CYS A 61 1.57 11.87 -6.78
C CYS A 61 1.37 10.74 -7.82
N LEU A 62 2.29 10.62 -8.80
CA LEU A 62 2.28 9.53 -9.77
C LEU A 62 2.43 8.16 -9.12
N SER A 63 3.22 8.05 -8.03
CA SER A 63 3.31 6.82 -7.22
C SER A 63 1.96 6.48 -6.60
N GLY A 64 1.30 7.46 -5.97
CA GLY A 64 0.00 7.26 -5.34
C GLY A 64 -1.13 6.90 -6.33
N LEU A 65 -1.01 7.25 -7.61
CA LEU A 65 -1.98 6.82 -8.64
C LEU A 65 -1.98 5.30 -8.87
N ALA A 66 -0.99 4.56 -8.37
CA ALA A 66 -1.01 3.11 -8.43
C ALA A 66 -2.08 2.48 -7.51
N GLU A 67 -2.51 3.14 -6.44
CA GLU A 67 -3.63 2.69 -5.61
C GLU A 67 -4.96 2.64 -6.39
N PRO A 68 -5.46 3.73 -6.99
CA PRO A 68 -6.69 3.66 -7.78
C PRO A 68 -6.53 2.71 -8.97
N ALA A 69 -5.34 2.60 -9.57
CA ALA A 69 -5.08 1.59 -10.59
C ALA A 69 -5.25 0.15 -10.03
N GLY A 70 -4.73 -0.13 -8.84
CA GLY A 70 -4.93 -1.39 -8.11
C GLY A 70 -6.40 -1.71 -7.88
N ALA A 71 -7.18 -0.72 -7.43
CA ALA A 71 -8.62 -0.86 -7.25
C ALA A 71 -9.35 -1.18 -8.56
N PHE A 72 -9.01 -0.50 -9.66
CA PHE A 72 -9.60 -0.78 -10.97
C PHE A 72 -9.25 -2.16 -11.51
N ILE A 73 -8.01 -2.63 -11.30
CA ILE A 73 -7.63 -3.99 -11.68
C ILE A 73 -8.37 -5.01 -10.81
N ALA A 74 -8.51 -4.79 -9.51
CA ALA A 74 -9.30 -5.64 -8.63
C ALA A 74 -10.75 -5.78 -9.13
N TYR A 75 -11.37 -4.65 -9.46
CA TYR A 75 -12.71 -4.62 -10.06
C TYR A 75 -12.76 -5.38 -11.40
N GLY A 76 -11.78 -5.15 -12.28
CA GLY A 76 -11.68 -5.85 -13.57
C GLY A 76 -11.51 -7.36 -13.44
N LEU A 77 -10.71 -7.83 -12.46
CA LEU A 77 -10.54 -9.24 -12.15
C LEU A 77 -11.85 -9.87 -11.67
N ILE A 78 -12.61 -9.15 -10.81
CA ILE A 78 -13.93 -9.61 -10.38
C ILE A 78 -14.87 -9.75 -11.58
N LEU A 79 -14.96 -8.72 -12.43
CA LEU A 79 -15.80 -8.77 -13.63
C LEU A 79 -15.41 -9.92 -14.56
N LEU A 80 -14.11 -10.15 -14.78
CA LEU A 80 -13.60 -11.17 -15.68
C LEU A 80 -13.90 -12.59 -15.20
N PHE A 81 -13.74 -12.86 -13.90
CA PHE A 81 -13.86 -14.21 -13.35
C PHE A 81 -15.27 -14.54 -12.83
N LEU A 82 -16.04 -13.54 -12.41
CA LEU A 82 -17.34 -13.72 -11.76
C LEU A 82 -18.52 -13.20 -12.58
N GLY A 83 -18.28 -12.31 -13.55
CA GLY A 83 -19.34 -11.65 -14.32
C GLY A 83 -20.07 -10.56 -13.55
N GLU A 84 -20.88 -9.77 -14.26
CA GLU A 84 -21.67 -8.69 -13.67
C GLU A 84 -22.77 -9.23 -12.75
N GLY A 85 -22.91 -8.66 -11.55
CA GLY A 85 -24.01 -8.96 -10.61
C GLY A 85 -23.85 -10.23 -9.75
N SER A 86 -22.74 -10.96 -9.89
CA SER A 86 -22.45 -12.13 -9.06
C SER A 86 -21.91 -11.75 -7.68
N LEU A 87 -22.41 -12.40 -6.62
CA LEU A 87 -21.84 -12.30 -5.28
C LEU A 87 -20.41 -12.86 -5.29
N VAL A 88 -19.44 -12.08 -4.79
CA VAL A 88 -18.04 -12.51 -4.70
C VAL A 88 -17.92 -13.63 -3.66
N PRO A 89 -17.51 -14.86 -4.05
CA PRO A 89 -17.35 -15.96 -3.11
C PRO A 89 -16.25 -15.65 -2.09
N PRO A 90 -16.41 -16.04 -0.81
CA PRO A 90 -15.38 -15.82 0.21
C PRO A 90 -14.01 -16.42 -0.15
N GLN A 91 -13.99 -17.52 -0.91
CA GLN A 91 -12.76 -18.17 -1.37
C GLN A 91 -11.99 -17.30 -2.38
N PHE A 92 -12.71 -16.61 -3.27
CA PHE A 92 -12.10 -15.70 -4.24
C PHE A 92 -11.51 -14.48 -3.51
N MET A 93 -12.27 -13.91 -2.57
CA MET A 93 -11.80 -12.82 -1.72
C MET A 93 -10.55 -13.22 -0.92
N GLY A 94 -10.57 -14.39 -0.29
CA GLY A 94 -9.42 -14.93 0.43
C GLY A 94 -8.19 -15.16 -0.46
N ALA A 95 -8.38 -15.68 -1.68
CA ALA A 95 -7.30 -15.85 -2.64
C ALA A 95 -6.69 -14.51 -3.07
N MET A 96 -7.52 -13.47 -3.27
CA MET A 96 -7.04 -12.13 -3.61
C MET A 96 -6.27 -11.49 -2.46
N PHE A 97 -6.77 -11.55 -1.22
CA PHE A 97 -6.04 -11.06 -0.06
C PHE A 97 -4.74 -11.83 0.18
N ALA A 98 -4.71 -13.15 -0.03
CA ALA A 98 -3.48 -13.93 0.04
C ALA A 98 -2.46 -13.48 -1.01
N GLY A 99 -2.91 -13.19 -2.23
CA GLY A 99 -2.08 -12.62 -3.30
C GLY A 99 -1.50 -11.26 -2.91
N VAL A 100 -2.33 -10.34 -2.40
CA VAL A 100 -1.88 -9.03 -1.91
C VAL A 100 -0.85 -9.18 -0.80
N ALA A 101 -1.15 -9.99 0.22
CA ALA A 101 -0.24 -10.21 1.33
C ALA A 101 1.11 -10.77 0.85
N GLY A 102 1.10 -11.72 -0.09
CA GLY A 102 2.31 -12.28 -0.68
C GLY A 102 3.16 -11.23 -1.42
N ILE A 103 2.52 -10.38 -2.24
CA ILE A 103 3.22 -9.31 -2.95
C ILE A 103 3.79 -8.29 -1.97
N MET A 104 3.04 -7.89 -0.94
CA MET A 104 3.51 -6.91 0.05
C MET A 104 4.68 -7.44 0.87
N VAL A 105 4.66 -8.73 1.25
CA VAL A 105 5.79 -9.38 1.91
C VAL A 105 7.02 -9.41 0.98
N TYR A 106 6.83 -9.79 -0.28
CA TYR A 106 7.92 -9.81 -1.27
C TYR A 106 8.56 -8.42 -1.44
N ILE A 107 7.76 -7.39 -1.72
CA ILE A 107 8.26 -6.02 -1.90
C ILE A 107 8.96 -5.51 -0.63
N SER A 108 8.43 -5.84 0.56
CA SER A 108 9.03 -5.43 1.82
C SER A 108 10.42 -6.05 2.03
N ILE A 109 10.57 -7.35 1.75
CA ILE A 109 11.81 -8.09 1.98
C ILE A 109 12.85 -7.80 0.89
N ASP A 110 12.44 -7.81 -0.38
CA ASP A 110 13.36 -7.76 -1.52
C ASP A 110 13.71 -6.32 -1.93
N GLU A 111 12.80 -5.37 -1.73
CA GLU A 111 13.01 -3.98 -2.16
C GLU A 111 13.15 -3.00 -0.97
N LEU A 112 12.17 -2.94 -0.07
CA LEU A 112 12.11 -1.86 0.93
C LEU A 112 13.17 -2.01 2.03
N ILE A 113 13.34 -3.21 2.60
CA ILE A 113 14.35 -3.44 3.65
C ILE A 113 15.78 -3.20 3.12
N PRO A 114 16.19 -3.75 1.96
CA PRO A 114 17.52 -3.47 1.40
C PRO A 114 17.72 -1.99 1.06
N THR A 115 16.70 -1.33 0.52
CA THR A 115 16.76 0.11 0.24
C THR A 115 16.92 0.92 1.53
N SER A 116 16.16 0.61 2.57
CA SER A 116 16.29 1.26 3.87
C SER A 116 17.69 1.09 4.44
N GLN A 117 18.28 -0.11 4.36
CA GLN A 117 19.65 -0.37 4.85
C GLN A 117 20.71 0.36 4.04
N ALA A 118 20.51 0.56 2.74
CA ALA A 118 21.43 1.29 1.88
C ALA A 118 21.53 2.78 2.24
N TYR A 119 20.46 3.37 2.79
CA TYR A 119 20.40 4.79 3.17
C TYR A 119 20.44 5.04 4.69
N GLY A 120 20.18 4.03 5.52
CA GLY A 120 20.19 4.10 6.98
C GLY A 120 21.56 3.79 7.61
N LYS A 121 21.68 3.94 8.93
CA LYS A 121 22.89 3.58 9.68
C LYS A 121 22.56 2.55 10.76
N GLY A 122 23.42 1.55 10.94
CA GLY A 122 23.28 0.57 12.01
C GLY A 122 21.91 -0.12 12.01
N HIS A 123 21.11 0.11 13.07
CA HIS A 123 19.81 -0.54 13.27
C HIS A 123 18.61 0.34 12.91
N ASP A 124 18.80 1.48 12.23
CA ASP A 124 17.72 2.42 11.88
C ASP A 124 16.58 1.72 11.11
N SER A 125 16.91 0.85 10.15
CA SER A 125 15.93 0.09 9.37
C SER A 125 15.09 -0.85 10.24
N LEU A 126 15.71 -1.50 11.24
CA LEU A 126 15.02 -2.40 12.17
C LEU A 126 14.10 -1.62 13.11
N LEU A 127 14.56 -0.48 13.63
CA LEU A 127 13.76 0.39 14.48
C LEU A 127 12.57 0.97 13.70
N GLY A 128 12.80 1.40 12.46
CA GLY A 128 11.75 1.85 11.54
C GLY A 128 10.72 0.76 11.26
N LEU A 129 11.17 -0.47 10.99
CA LEU A 129 10.28 -1.62 10.77
C LEU A 129 9.41 -1.91 12.01
N ILE A 130 10.02 -2.05 13.19
CA ILE A 130 9.30 -2.40 14.43
C ILE A 130 8.33 -1.27 14.83
N SER A 131 8.77 -0.01 14.74
CA SER A 131 7.92 1.14 15.06
C SER A 131 6.75 1.28 14.08
N GLY A 132 6.99 1.09 12.78
CA GLY A 132 5.94 1.06 11.75
C GLY A 132 4.91 -0.04 12.01
N MET A 133 5.36 -1.25 12.33
CA MET A 133 4.47 -2.35 12.72
C MET A 133 3.64 -2.01 13.96
N ALA A 134 4.24 -1.37 14.97
CA ALA A 134 3.53 -0.95 16.18
C ALA A 134 2.47 0.12 15.88
N VAL A 135 2.79 1.12 15.05
CA VAL A 135 1.82 2.17 14.64
C VAL A 135 0.63 1.55 13.90
N MET A 136 0.88 0.62 12.96
CA MET A 136 -0.19 -0.06 12.23
C MET A 136 -1.04 -0.97 13.14
N ALA A 137 -0.41 -1.67 14.09
CA ALA A 137 -1.15 -2.49 15.05
C ALA A 137 -2.05 -1.63 15.95
N LEU A 138 -1.53 -0.49 16.43
CA LEU A 138 -2.28 0.45 17.27
C LEU A 138 -3.42 1.12 16.51
N SER A 139 -3.20 1.55 15.25
CA SER A 139 -4.26 2.17 14.45
C SER A 139 -5.41 1.19 14.22
N LEU A 140 -5.11 -0.06 13.87
CA LEU A 140 -6.14 -1.09 13.70
C LEU A 140 -6.90 -1.38 15.01
N LEU A 141 -6.21 -1.46 16.14
CA LEU A 141 -6.86 -1.69 17.44
C LEU A 141 -7.81 -0.55 17.83
N LEU A 142 -7.44 0.70 17.55
CA LEU A 142 -8.26 1.87 17.88
C LEU A 142 -9.44 2.08 16.92
N MET A 143 -9.45 1.41 15.77
CA MET A 143 -10.44 1.57 14.71
C MET A 143 -11.39 0.38 14.54
N GLN A 144 -11.22 -0.68 15.36
CA GLN A 144 -12.18 -1.78 15.53
C GLN A 144 -13.28 -1.40 16.52
#